data_AF-U2NZL8-F1
#
_entry.id   AF-U2NZL8-F1
#
_cell.length_a   1.000
_cell.length_b   1.000
_cell.length_c   1.000
_cell.angle_alpha   90.00
_cell.angle_beta   90.00
_cell.angle_gamma   90.00
#
_symmetry.space_group_name_H-M   'P 1'
#
loop_
_entity.id
_entity.type
_entity.pdbx_description
1 polymer ?
#
loop_
_entity_poly.entity_id
_entity_poly.type
_entity_poly.pdbx_seq_one_letter_code
_entity_poly.pdbx_strand_id
1 'polypeptide(L)' 'MEQTNKQEAKSPIVREYKIGDITYIVKAVVKDGVREDAATKVRRLIHNDLKQEKSPV' A
#
# COMPACT_ATOMS: atom_id res chain seq x y z
N MET A 1 28.07 17.21 10.45
CA MET A 1 27.63 15.87 10.88
C MET A 1 26.61 15.39 9.88
N GLU A 2 27.00 14.47 9.00
CA GLU A 2 26.11 13.88 8.02
C GLU A 2 25.13 12.98 8.77
N GLN A 3 23.91 13.47 9.02
CA GLN A 3 22.82 12.62 9.48
C GLN A 3 22.37 11.79 8.29
N THR A 4 23.12 10.73 8.00
CA THR A 4 22.64 9.64 7.16
C THR A 4 21.48 9.00 7.93
N ASN A 5 20.28 9.52 7.68
CA ASN A 5 19.02 8.95 8.15
C ASN A 5 18.86 7.59 7.49
N LYS A 6 19.56 6.58 8.02
CA LYS A 6 19.29 5.17 7.75
C LYS A 6 17.91 4.93 8.34
N GLN A 7 16.90 5.22 7.53
CA GLN A 7 15.57 4.65 7.71
C GLN A 7 15.82 3.14 7.69
N GLU A 8 15.93 2.52 8.87
CA GLU A 8 15.88 1.06 8.98
C GLU A 8 14.70 0.64 8.14
N ALA A 9 14.99 -0.06 7.05
CA ALA A 9 13.97 -0.54 6.14
C ALA A 9 13.14 -1.53 6.93
N LYS A 10 12.07 -1.05 7.58
CA LYS A 10 11.15 -1.86 8.37
C LYS A 10 10.76 -3.04 7.48
N SER A 11 10.98 -4.25 8.00
CA SER A 11 10.71 -5.48 7.26
C SER A 11 9.32 -5.41 6.63
N PRO A 12 9.18 -5.74 5.34
CA PRO A 12 7.91 -5.62 4.66
C PRO A 12 6.87 -6.49 5.35
N ILE A 13 5.74 -5.88 5.69
CA ILE A 13 4.61 -6.54 6.33
C ILE A 13 3.68 -7.04 5.22
N VAL A 14 3.32 -8.32 5.26
CA VAL A 14 2.28 -8.87 4.39
C VAL A 14 0.96 -8.87 5.15
N ARG A 15 -0.10 -8.33 4.54
CA ARG A 15 -1.46 -8.27 5.08
C ARG A 15 -2.47 -8.75 4.06
N GLU A 16 -3.43 -9.53 4.51
CA GLU A 16 -4.56 -9.96 3.71
C GLU A 16 -5.74 -8.99 3.89
N TYR A 17 -6.38 -8.63 2.78
CA TYR A 17 -7.57 -7.79 2.75
C TYR A 17 -8.64 -8.46 1.91
N LYS A 18 -9.79 -8.76 2.52
CA LYS A 18 -10.97 -9.21 1.79
C LYS A 18 -11.82 -8.00 1.39
N ILE A 19 -12.01 -7.79 0.10
CA ILE A 19 -12.84 -6.70 -0.44
C ILE A 19 -13.87 -7.33 -1.36
N GLY A 20 -15.13 -7.38 -0.91
CA GLY A 20 -16.17 -8.18 -1.55
C GLY A 20 -15.82 -9.67 -1.47
N ASP A 21 -15.88 -10.36 -2.62
CA ASP A 21 -15.54 -11.78 -2.76
C ASP A 21 -14.07 -12.03 -3.12
N ILE A 22 -13.28 -10.98 -3.37
CA ILE A 22 -11.88 -11.09 -3.77
C ILE A 22 -10.97 -10.87 -2.55
N THR A 23 -9.98 -11.74 -2.41
CA THR A 23 -8.97 -11.66 -1.37
C THR A 23 -7.68 -11.09 -1.95
N TYR A 24 -7.19 -10.00 -1.38
CA TYR A 24 -5.99 -9.29 -1.80
C TYR A 24 -4.87 -9.50 -0.78
N ILE A 25 -3.70 -9.94 -1.25
CA ILE A 25 -2.50 -10.06 -0.42
C ILE A 25 -1.60 -8.86 -0.72
N VAL A 26 -1.35 -8.02 0.29
CA VAL A 26 -0.61 -6.76 0.16
C VAL A 26 0.69 -6.86 0.92
N LYS A 27 1.81 -6.61 0.22
CA LYS A 27 3.13 -6.42 0.82
C LYS A 27 3.41 -4.93 0.98
N ALA A 28 3.52 -4.44 2.21
CA ALA A 28 3.70 -3.03 2.52
C ALA A 28 4.94 -2.78 3.39
N VAL A 29 5.62 -1.67 3.13
CA VAL A 29 6.68 -1.13 4.00
C VAL A 29 6.17 0.14 4.63
N VAL A 30 6.21 0.23 5.96
CA VAL A 30 5.80 1.44 6.69
C VAL A 30 7.00 2.37 6.78
N LYS A 31 6.84 3.57 6.24
CA LYS A 31 7.83 4.65 6.37
C LYS A 31 7.39 5.61 7.46
N ASP A 32 8.34 6.08 8.27
CA ASP A 32 8.08 7.09 9.29
C ASP A 32 7.62 8.42 8.67
N GLY A 33 6.58 9.03 9.24
CA GLY A 33 5.98 10.27 8.76
C GLY A 33 4.84 10.13 7.73
N VAL A 34 4.40 8.91 7.41
CA VAL A 34 3.23 8.69 6.54
C VAL A 34 1.93 8.95 7.32
N ARG A 35 1.11 9.88 6.83
CA ARG A 35 -0.19 10.26 7.41
C ARG A 35 -1.36 9.39 6.93
N GLU A 36 -1.18 8.68 5.82
CA GLU A 36 -2.20 7.84 5.23
C GLU A 36 -2.16 6.43 5.81
N ASP A 37 -3.29 5.96 6.33
CA ASP A 37 -3.42 4.59 6.80
C ASP A 37 -3.27 3.56 5.65
N ALA A 38 -2.64 2.43 5.94
CA ALA A 38 -2.38 1.39 4.95
C ALA A 38 -3.66 0.84 4.31
N ALA A 39 -4.75 0.67 5.06
CA ALA A 39 -6.00 0.15 4.52
C ALA A 39 -6.65 1.15 3.53
N THR A 40 -6.52 2.45 3.79
CA THR A 40 -7.00 3.50 2.88
C THR A 40 -6.20 3.51 1.58
N LYS A 41 -4.86 3.39 1.68
CA LYS A 41 -4.00 3.28 0.50
C LYS A 41 -4.31 2.06 -0.35
N VAL A 42 -4.52 0.90 0.28
CA VAL A 42 -4.90 -0.34 -0.41
C VAL A 42 -6.24 -0.21 -1.12
N ARG A 43 -7.27 0.32 -0.44
CA ARG A 43 -8.58 0.59 -1.06
C ARG A 43 -8.48 1.53 -2.26
N ARG A 44 -7.66 2.60 -2.14
CA ARG A 44 -7.45 3.56 -3.25
C ARG A 44 -6.75 2.92 -4.44
N LEU A 45 -5.71 2.13 -4.20
CA LEU A 45 -4.97 1.45 -5.27
C LEU A 45 -5.87 0.46 -6.00
N ILE A 46 -6.59 -0.40 -5.27
CA ILE A 46 -7.51 -1.37 -5.87
C ILE A 46 -8.64 -0.67 -6.64
N HIS A 47 -9.21 0.40 -6.08
CA HIS A 47 -10.26 1.15 -6.80
C HIS A 47 -9.75 1.82 -8.08
N ASN A 48 -8.50 2.31 -8.07
CA ASN A 48 -7.89 2.92 -9.25
C ASN A 48 -7.59 1.86 -10.33
N ASP A 49 -7.07 0.70 -9.92
CA ASP A 49 -6.77 -0.43 -10.80
C ASP A 49 -8.04 -0.96 -11.50
N LEU A 50 -9.10 -1.22 -10.72
CA LEU A 50 -10.41 -1.64 -11.22
C LEU A 50 -11.09 -0.62 -12.16
N LYS A 51 -10.76 0.68 -12.00
CA LYS A 51 -11.24 1.73 -12.89
C LYS A 51 -10.42 1.83 -14.16
N GLN A 52 -9.10 1.64 -14.09
CA GLN A 52 -8.23 1.64 -15.27
C GLN A 52 -8.58 0.48 -16.21
N GLU A 53 -8.93 -0.70 -15.69
CA GLU A 53 -9.43 -1.81 -16.53
C GLU A 53 -10.71 -1.49 -17.32
N LYS A 54 -11.48 -0.48 -16.90
CA LYS A 54 -12.73 -0.04 -17.57
C LYS A 54 -12.56 1.14 -18.53
N SER A 55 -11.37 1.70 -18.67
CA SER A 55 -11.09 2.73 -19.68
C SER A 55 -10.40 2.08 -20.88
N PRO A 56 -11.13 1.73 -21.96
CA PRO A 56 -10.48 1.46 -23.22
C PRO A 56 -9.84 2.76 -23.72
N VAL A 57 -8.58 2.67 -24.14
CA VAL A 57 -7.86 3.71 -24.87
C VAL A 57 -8.53 4.01 -26.21
#